data_AF-A0AAD5SSD5-F1
#
_entry.id   AF-A0AAD5SSD5-F1
#
_cell.length_a   1.000
_cell.length_b   1.000
_cell.length_c   1.000
_cell.angle_alpha   90.00
_cell.angle_beta   90.00
_cell.angle_gamma   90.00
#
_symmetry.space_group_name_H-M   'P 1'
#
loop_
_entity.id
_entity.type
_entity.pdbx_description
1 polymer ?
#
loop_
_entity_poly.entity_id
_entity_poly.type
_entity_poly.pdbx_seq_one_letter_code
_entity_poly.pdbx_strand_id
1 'polypeptide(L)'
;MLTPSGRFAPATRLCLSMSDYHPESWCPGWNVGTILTGLLSFMLEDTITTGSIQTTIPEKEALATQSMAWNRTNAKFNELFPDST
;
A
#
# COMPACT_ATOMS: atom_id res chain seq x y z
N MET A 1 2.42 3.65 1.83
CA MET A 1 1.03 3.91 1.38
C MET A 1 0.68 5.36 1.67
N LEU A 2 -0.07 6.03 0.81
CA LEU A 2 -0.53 7.41 1.04
C LEU A 2 -2.02 7.44 1.38
N THR A 3 -2.84 6.80 0.54
CA THR A 3 -4.27 6.65 0.76
C THR A 3 -4.54 5.76 1.98
N PRO A 4 -5.41 6.17 2.92
CA PRO A 4 -5.85 5.31 4.01
C PRO A 4 -6.54 4.04 3.48
N SER A 5 -6.07 2.86 3.90
CA SER A 5 -6.58 1.57 3.40
C SER A 5 -7.09 0.61 4.48
N GLY A 6 -6.84 0.91 5.76
CA GLY A 6 -7.16 0.01 6.88
C GLY A 6 -6.19 -1.19 7.03
N ARG A 7 -5.20 -1.33 6.14
CA ARG A 7 -4.18 -2.39 6.21
C ARG A 7 -2.80 -1.89 6.63
N PHE A 8 -2.38 -0.77 6.06
CA PHE A 8 -1.08 -0.15 6.33
C PHE A 8 -1.29 1.31 6.74
N ALA A 9 -0.59 1.74 7.79
CA ALA A 9 -0.57 3.12 8.21
C ALA A 9 -0.02 4.02 7.07
N PRO A 10 -0.70 5.12 6.74
CA PRO A 10 -0.19 6.09 5.78
C PRO A 10 1.19 6.62 6.16
N ALA A 11 2.00 6.95 5.15
CA ALA A 11 3.33 7.54 5.28
C ALA A 11 4.31 6.78 6.20
N THR A 12 4.05 5.49 6.46
CA THR A 12 4.90 4.65 7.30
C THR A 12 5.72 3.67 6.45
N ARG A 13 6.97 3.42 6.85
CA ARG A 13 7.80 2.37 6.23
C ARG A 13 7.21 1.00 6.50
N LEU A 14 7.27 0.12 5.50
CA LEU A 14 6.77 -1.25 5.57
C LEU A 14 7.92 -2.24 5.56
N CYS A 15 7.86 -3.22 6.46
CA CYS A 15 8.81 -4.33 6.49
C CYS A 15 8.20 -5.51 5.72
N LEU A 16 8.71 -5.76 4.51
CA LEU A 16 8.26 -6.83 3.61
C LEU A 16 9.48 -7.65 3.18
N SER A 17 9.29 -8.89 2.72
CA SER A 17 10.39 -9.76 2.22
C SER A 17 11.20 -9.14 1.07
N MET A 18 10.68 -8.06 0.46
CA MET A 18 11.30 -7.29 -0.61
C MET A 18 11.78 -5.90 -0.24
N SER A 19 11.74 -5.57 1.03
CA SER A 19 12.28 -4.33 1.57
C SER A 19 13.69 -4.50 2.11
N ASP A 20 14.35 -3.38 2.38
CA ASP A 20 15.69 -3.31 2.98
C ASP A 20 15.73 -3.82 4.44
N TYR A 21 14.59 -4.08 5.05
CA TYR A 21 14.49 -4.78 6.33
C TYR A 21 14.95 -6.24 6.26
N HIS A 22 14.97 -6.83 5.06
CA HIS A 22 15.36 -8.23 4.81
C HIS A 22 16.46 -8.34 3.73
N PRO A 23 17.71 -7.94 4.02
CA PRO A 23 18.82 -8.02 3.06
C PRO A 23 19.08 -9.43 2.53
N GLU A 24 18.74 -10.46 3.31
CA GLU A 24 18.86 -11.88 2.96
C GLU A 24 17.89 -12.35 1.87
N SER A 25 16.73 -11.69 1.77
CA SER A 25 15.67 -12.04 0.83
C SER A 25 15.59 -11.09 -0.37
N TRP A 26 16.28 -9.95 -0.30
CA TRP A 26 16.28 -8.94 -1.34
C TRP A 26 17.09 -9.39 -2.57
N CYS A 27 16.50 -9.26 -3.76
CA CYS A 27 17.15 -9.62 -5.03
C CYS A 27 17.21 -8.42 -5.98
N PRO A 28 18.40 -8.05 -6.51
CA PRO A 28 18.54 -6.92 -7.45
C PRO A 28 17.83 -7.14 -8.79
N GLY A 29 17.49 -8.39 -9.11
CA GLY A 29 16.72 -8.73 -10.31
C GLY A 29 15.23 -8.42 -10.21
N TRP A 30 14.73 -8.03 -9.04
CA TRP A 30 13.33 -7.65 -8.86
C TRP A 30 13.07 -6.29 -9.48
N ASN A 31 12.30 -6.28 -10.57
CA ASN A 31 11.82 -5.06 -11.18
C ASN A 31 10.66 -4.46 -10.37
N VAL A 32 10.33 -3.20 -10.69
CA VAL A 32 9.24 -2.46 -10.02
C VAL A 32 7.91 -3.20 -10.10
N GLY A 33 7.61 -3.86 -11.22
CA GLY A 33 6.37 -4.64 -11.37
C GLY A 33 6.29 -5.81 -10.39
N THR A 34 7.37 -6.59 -10.25
CA THR A 34 7.43 -7.70 -9.28
C THR A 34 7.28 -7.20 -7.85
N ILE A 35 7.90 -6.07 -7.52
CA ILE A 35 7.76 -5.41 -6.22
C ILE A 35 6.30 -5.00 -5.98
N LEU A 36 5.65 -4.35 -6.94
CA LEU A 36 4.24 -3.95 -6.81
C LEU A 36 3.31 -5.16 -6.64
N THR A 37 3.55 -6.25 -7.36
CA THR A 37 2.80 -7.51 -7.17
C THR A 37 3.01 -8.09 -5.77
N GLY A 38 4.24 -8.11 -5.27
CA GLY A 38 4.53 -8.58 -3.91
C GLY A 38 3.84 -7.72 -2.85
N LEU A 39 3.85 -6.39 -3.01
CA LEU A 39 3.12 -5.48 -2.13
C LEU A 39 1.61 -5.77 -2.13
N LEU A 40 1.01 -6.02 -3.29
CA LEU A 40 -0.40 -6.40 -3.40
C LEU A 40 -0.68 -7.72 -2.67
N SER A 41 0.17 -8.74 -2.83
CA SER A 41 0.03 -10.00 -2.09
C SER A 41 0.01 -9.77 -0.57
N PHE A 42 0.96 -8.98 -0.04
CA PHE A 42 0.98 -8.64 1.39
C PHE A 42 -0.22 -7.79 1.85
N MET A 43 -0.81 -7.00 0.95
CA MET A 43 -1.99 -6.20 1.25
C MET A 43 -3.24 -7.06 1.47
N LEU A 44 -3.29 -8.25 0.88
CA LEU A 44 -4.39 -9.21 1.00
C LEU A 44 -4.22 -10.17 2.19
N GLU A 45 -3.03 -10.21 2.79
CA GLU A 45 -2.77 -10.99 4.01
C GLU A 45 -3.05 -10.18 5.28
N ASP A 46 -3.28 -10.87 6.40
CA ASP A 46 -3.43 -10.28 7.74
C ASP A 46 -2.15 -10.32 8.58
N THR A 47 -1.01 -10.69 7.96
CA THR A 47 0.29 -10.78 8.63
C THR A 47 0.68 -9.45 9.27
N ILE A 48 0.98 -9.47 10.58
CA ILE A 48 1.45 -8.29 11.30
C ILE A 48 2.89 -7.99 10.90
N THR A 49 3.15 -6.77 10.46
CA THR A 49 4.48 -6.26 10.11
C THR A 49 4.62 -4.78 10.49
N THR A 50 5.83 -4.22 10.40
CA THR A 50 6.07 -2.79 10.60
C THR A 50 5.16 -1.97 9.69
N GLY A 51 4.45 -1.00 10.28
CA GLY A 51 3.50 -0.15 9.58
C GLY A 51 2.16 -0.80 9.26
N SER A 52 1.93 -2.07 9.64
CA SER A 52 0.59 -2.65 9.62
C SER A 52 -0.32 -2.05 10.69
N ILE A 53 -1.61 -1.98 10.38
CA ILE A 53 -2.67 -1.64 11.33
C ILE A 53 -3.74 -2.71 11.28
N GLN A 54 -4.53 -2.83 12.36
CA GLN A 54 -5.70 -3.69 12.40
C GLN A 54 -6.95 -2.82 12.42
N THR A 55 -7.83 -3.08 11.46
CA THR A 55 -9.17 -2.50 11.40
C THR A 55 -10.16 -3.61 11.06
N THR A 56 -11.44 -3.34 11.29
CA THR A 56 -12.53 -4.23 10.95
C THR A 56 -12.78 -4.25 9.43
N ILE A 57 -13.48 -5.29 8.94
CA ILE A 57 -13.89 -5.37 7.53
C ILE A 57 -14.76 -4.16 7.13
N PRO A 58 -15.78 -3.74 7.90
CA PRO A 58 -16.58 -2.56 7.58
C PRO A 58 -15.74 -1.26 7.47
N GLU A 59 -14.71 -1.10 8.32
CA GLU A 59 -13.80 0.04 8.21
C GLU A 59 -12.98 -0.01 6.93
N LYS A 60 -12.46 -1.18 6.52
CA LYS A 60 -11.75 -1.36 5.25
C LYS A 60 -12.66 -1.03 4.06
N GLU A 61 -13.91 -1.49 4.07
CA GLU A 61 -14.91 -1.21 3.03
C GLU A 61 -15.24 0.29 2.96
N ALA A 62 -15.46 0.94 4.09
CA ALA A 62 -15.72 2.38 4.15
C ALA A 62 -14.55 3.20 3.59
N LEU A 63 -13.31 2.83 3.94
CA LEU A 63 -12.11 3.47 3.41
C LEU A 63 -11.96 3.23 1.90
N ALA A 64 -12.28 2.04 1.41
CA ALA A 64 -12.26 1.75 -0.02
C ALA A 64 -13.23 2.64 -0.80
N THR A 65 -14.47 2.82 -0.32
CA THR A 65 -15.45 3.72 -0.95
C THR A 65 -14.99 5.19 -0.96
N GLN A 66 -14.31 5.64 0.11
CA GLN A 66 -13.85 7.03 0.23
C GLN A 66 -12.51 7.30 -0.48
N SER A 67 -11.76 6.25 -0.81
CA SER A 67 -10.37 6.33 -1.30
C SER A 67 -10.20 7.22 -2.53
N MET A 68 -11.11 7.14 -3.51
CA MET A 68 -11.03 7.94 -4.74
C MET A 68 -11.28 9.42 -4.48
N ALA A 69 -12.27 9.75 -3.66
CA ALA A 69 -12.53 11.14 -3.27
C ALA A 69 -11.31 11.72 -2.53
N TRP A 70 -10.71 10.94 -1.63
CA TRP A 70 -9.48 11.33 -0.94
C TRP A 70 -8.31 11.55 -1.91
N ASN A 71 -8.08 10.61 -2.84
CA ASN A 71 -6.99 10.69 -3.82
C ASN A 71 -7.11 11.95 -4.71
N ARG A 72 -8.34 12.29 -5.13
CA ARG A 72 -8.62 13.47 -5.96
C ARG A 72 -8.31 14.80 -5.28
N THR A 73 -8.21 14.85 -3.94
CA THR A 73 -7.75 16.05 -3.24
C THR A 73 -6.26 16.34 -3.43
N ASN A 74 -5.49 15.35 -3.90
CA ASN A 74 -4.06 15.48 -4.12
C ASN A 74 -3.76 15.85 -5.58
N ALA A 75 -3.26 17.06 -5.81
CA ALA A 75 -2.92 17.55 -7.14
C ALA A 75 -1.95 16.63 -7.90
N LYS A 76 -0.96 16.05 -7.20
CA LYS A 76 0.03 15.15 -7.81
C LYS A 76 -0.58 13.81 -8.22
N PHE A 77 -1.59 13.33 -7.51
CA PHE A 77 -2.33 12.14 -7.92
C PHE A 77 -3.05 12.39 -9.24
N ASN A 78 -3.76 13.53 -9.35
CA ASN A 78 -4.49 13.90 -10.56
C ASN A 78 -3.55 14.14 -11.75
N GLU A 79 -2.36 14.69 -11.53
CA GLU A 79 -1.34 14.88 -12.56
C GLU A 79 -0.80 13.55 -13.10
N LEU A 80 -0.48 12.60 -12.22
CA LEU A 80 0.14 11.32 -12.59
C LEU A 80 -0.86 10.28 -13.10
N PHE A 81 -2.13 10.38 -12.70
CA PHE A 81 -3.18 9.40 -13.00
C PHE A 81 -4.45 10.07 -13.56
N PRO A 82 -4.38 10.79 -14.70
CA PRO A 82 -5.50 11.58 -15.22
C PRO A 82 -6.72 10.72 -15.57
N ASP A 83 -6.53 9.49 -16.06
CA ASP A 83 -7.61 8.57 -16.44
C ASP A 83 -8.31 7.91 -15.23
N SER A 84 -7.74 8.06 -14.03
CA SER A 84 -8.35 7.60 -12.78
C SER A 84 -9.31 8.64 -12.18
N THR A 85 -9.51 9.77 -12.86
CA THR A 85 -10.33 10.89 -12.38
C THR A 85 -11.78 10.75 -12.82
#